data_AF-A0A1H8M0A3-F1
#
_entry.id   AF-A0A1H8M0A3-F1
#
_cell.length_a   1.000
_cell.length_b   1.000
_cell.length_c   1.000
_cell.angle_alpha   90.00
_cell.angle_beta   90.00
_cell.angle_gamma   90.00
#
_symmetry.space_group_name_H-M   'P 1'
#
loop_
_entity.id
_entity.type
_entity.pdbx_description
1 polymer ?
#
loop_
_entity_poly.entity_id
_entity_poly.type
_entity_poly.pdbx_seq_one_letter_code
_entity_poly.pdbx_strand_id
1 'polypeptide(L)'
;MKNPEDVFFKSESQISPLEIVLKYGKINPWEFYFRLAEHKNFEAAKAVFERWDDDLVRRSDAFLVTRFVHSEWAKEERKVYLAHCYLMRLIRERNVRDPFALENDDQEDIATLRRLAGILPQIDIGGTAYHVDWEARELREIANPAGKIDINAMELNYFKDGYEALYNSADRQLYAVQAGSTELPPDVFLLHIPYEMELDPVAVARERGLDDLAFTNGHPVRSNLKGYLWFVDQATLSQMSSQPQDEAQAQGRRTGR
;
A
#
# COMPACT_ATOMS: atom_id res chain seq x y z
N MET A 1 -12.27 -18.67 1.32
CA MET A 1 -11.44 -17.58 1.87
C MET A 1 -12.37 -16.50 2.40
N LYS A 2 -12.17 -15.98 3.61
CA LYS A 2 -12.94 -14.82 4.10
C LYS A 2 -12.64 -13.62 3.19
N ASN A 3 -13.63 -12.76 2.90
CA ASN A 3 -13.36 -11.54 2.13
C ASN A 3 -12.37 -10.70 2.98
N PRO A 4 -11.23 -10.23 2.44
CA PRO A 4 -10.26 -9.42 3.19
C PRO A 4 -10.90 -8.24 3.93
N GLU A 5 -11.99 -7.68 3.40
CA GLU A 5 -12.80 -6.64 4.03
C GLU A 5 -13.45 -7.07 5.36
N ASP A 6 -13.76 -8.35 5.55
CA ASP A 6 -14.35 -8.89 6.79
C ASP A 6 -13.38 -8.81 7.98
N VAL A 7 -12.07 -8.65 7.70
CA VAL A 7 -11.05 -8.44 8.73
C VAL A 7 -11.15 -7.03 9.33
N PHE A 8 -11.50 -6.03 8.51
CA PHE A 8 -11.53 -4.62 8.92
C PHE A 8 -12.81 -4.22 9.65
N PHE A 9 -13.94 -4.80 9.24
CA PHE A 9 -15.24 -4.40 9.75
C PHE A 9 -15.70 -5.27 10.92
N LYS A 10 -14.75 -5.90 11.62
CA LYS A 10 -15.02 -6.54 12.90
C LYS A 10 -15.24 -5.46 13.95
N SER A 11 -16.39 -5.48 14.61
CA SER A 11 -16.63 -4.53 15.70
C SER A 11 -15.69 -4.81 16.88
N GLU A 12 -14.93 -3.79 17.27
CA GLU A 12 -13.98 -3.83 18.38
C GLU A 12 -14.46 -3.01 19.58
N SER A 13 -15.40 -2.09 19.36
CA SER A 13 -15.99 -1.25 20.40
C SER A 13 -17.42 -1.65 20.70
N GLN A 14 -17.82 -1.40 21.95
CA GLN A 14 -19.18 -1.59 22.45
C GLN A 14 -19.90 -0.24 22.64
N ILE A 15 -19.37 0.87 22.09
CA ILE A 15 -20.03 2.18 22.24
C ILE A 15 -21.47 2.09 21.75
N SER A 16 -22.40 2.39 22.63
CA SER A 16 -23.82 2.26 22.35
C SER A 16 -24.31 3.44 21.51
N PRO A 17 -25.39 3.25 20.75
CA PRO A 17 -26.13 4.34 20.10
C PRO A 17 -26.41 5.53 21.03
N LEU A 18 -26.73 5.27 22.30
CA LEU A 18 -27.02 6.31 23.29
C LEU A 18 -25.77 7.11 23.66
N GLU A 19 -24.63 6.45 23.85
CA GLU A 19 -23.35 7.13 24.14
C GLU A 19 -22.90 8.02 22.99
N ILE A 20 -23.16 7.62 21.74
CA ILE A 20 -22.93 8.50 20.57
C ILE A 20 -23.80 9.76 20.65
N VAL A 21 -25.10 9.63 20.92
CA VAL A 21 -25.98 10.81 21.07
C VAL A 21 -25.55 11.70 22.24
N LEU A 22 -25.13 11.12 23.37
CA LEU A 22 -24.64 11.88 24.51
C LEU A 22 -23.34 12.64 24.20
N LYS A 23 -22.44 12.01 23.42
CA LYS A 23 -21.13 12.58 23.09
C LYS A 23 -21.18 13.63 21.99
N TYR A 24 -22.00 13.42 20.97
CA TYR A 24 -22.03 14.25 19.75
C TYR A 24 -23.31 15.09 19.62
N GLY A 25 -24.28 14.89 20.51
CA GLY A 25 -25.56 15.59 20.46
C GLY A 25 -26.50 15.05 19.39
N LYS A 26 -27.46 15.89 19.00
CA LYS A 26 -28.45 15.54 17.97
C LYS A 26 -27.80 15.65 16.59
N ILE A 27 -27.36 14.51 16.09
CA ILE A 27 -26.81 14.36 14.74
C ILE A 27 -27.82 13.68 13.81
N ASN A 28 -27.66 13.91 12.52
CA ASN A 28 -28.50 13.34 11.48
C ASN A 28 -28.14 11.85 11.24
N PRO A 29 -28.95 11.09 10.47
CA PRO A 29 -28.72 9.66 10.28
C PRO A 29 -27.37 9.28 9.66
N TRP A 30 -26.83 10.09 8.73
CA TRP A 30 -25.56 9.82 8.07
C TRP A 30 -24.38 10.04 9.01
N GLU A 31 -24.35 11.17 9.72
CA GLU A 31 -23.34 11.42 10.74
C GLU A 31 -23.43 10.40 11.88
N PHE A 32 -24.63 9.98 12.27
CA PHE A 32 -24.82 8.94 13.28
C PHE A 32 -24.17 7.61 12.90
N TYR A 33 -24.32 7.20 11.63
CA TYR A 33 -23.62 6.04 11.08
C TYR A 33 -22.10 6.21 11.18
N PHE A 34 -21.56 7.34 10.70
CA PHE A 34 -20.12 7.58 10.67
C PHE A 34 -19.52 7.57 12.08
N ARG A 35 -20.19 8.17 13.07
CA ARG A 35 -19.69 8.14 14.45
C ARG A 35 -19.62 6.70 15.00
N LEU A 36 -20.60 5.86 14.73
CA LEU A 36 -20.55 4.45 15.16
C LEU A 36 -19.38 3.70 14.50
N ALA A 37 -19.19 3.88 13.20
CA ALA A 37 -18.13 3.22 12.44
C ALA A 37 -16.72 3.77 12.76
N GLU A 38 -16.57 5.08 13.00
CA GLU A 38 -15.32 5.72 13.48
C GLU A 38 -14.89 5.17 14.85
N HIS A 39 -15.85 4.81 15.70
CA HIS A 39 -15.59 4.13 16.96
C HIS A 39 -15.44 2.61 16.80
N LYS A 40 -15.38 2.08 15.58
CA LYS A 40 -15.28 0.63 15.29
C LYS A 40 -16.45 -0.20 15.84
N ASN A 41 -17.66 0.36 15.90
CA ASN A 41 -18.90 -0.39 16.13
C ASN A 41 -19.65 -0.58 14.81
N PHE A 42 -19.06 -1.39 13.92
CA PHE A 42 -19.56 -1.65 12.58
C PHE A 42 -20.90 -2.39 12.59
N GLU A 43 -21.17 -3.24 13.57
CA GLU A 43 -22.46 -3.93 13.72
C GLU A 43 -23.60 -2.94 13.98
N ALA A 44 -23.40 -1.99 14.91
CA ALA A 44 -24.39 -0.94 15.17
C ALA A 44 -24.52 0.01 13.97
N ALA A 45 -23.41 0.34 13.30
CA ALA A 45 -23.44 1.16 12.08
C ALA A 45 -24.25 0.47 10.98
N LYS A 46 -24.07 -0.84 10.76
CA LYS A 46 -24.85 -1.63 9.82
C LYS A 46 -26.34 -1.64 10.16
N ALA A 47 -26.69 -1.85 11.42
CA ALA A 47 -28.08 -1.82 11.87
C ALA A 47 -28.75 -0.44 11.65
N VAL A 48 -27.97 0.65 11.68
CA VAL A 48 -28.44 1.99 11.29
C VAL A 48 -28.65 2.08 9.78
N PHE A 49 -27.66 1.63 8.99
CA PHE A 49 -27.73 1.63 7.53
C PHE A 49 -28.91 0.83 6.97
N GLU A 50 -29.20 -0.35 7.54
CA GLU A 50 -30.31 -1.22 7.12
C GLU A 50 -31.68 -0.54 7.29
N ARG A 51 -31.78 0.51 8.10
CA ARG A 51 -33.00 1.31 8.30
C ARG A 51 -33.11 2.49 7.33
N TRP A 52 -32.09 2.75 6.52
CA TRP A 52 -32.10 3.86 5.56
C TRP A 52 -33.04 3.54 4.39
N ASP A 53 -33.82 4.54 4.00
CA ASP A 53 -34.59 4.50 2.76
C ASP A 53 -33.68 4.62 1.52
N ASP A 54 -34.23 4.30 0.35
CA ASP A 54 -33.47 4.30 -0.91
C ASP A 54 -32.99 5.70 -1.31
N ASP A 55 -33.68 6.77 -0.88
CA ASP A 55 -33.25 8.13 -1.16
C ASP A 55 -31.99 8.51 -0.38
N LEU A 56 -31.94 8.13 0.91
CA LEU A 56 -30.77 8.34 1.74
C LEU A 56 -29.58 7.49 1.26
N VAL A 57 -29.82 6.24 0.84
CA VAL A 57 -28.78 5.39 0.23
C VAL A 57 -28.24 6.02 -1.05
N ARG A 58 -29.12 6.41 -1.99
CA ARG A 58 -28.70 7.06 -3.24
C ARG A 58 -27.95 8.37 -3.02
N ARG A 59 -28.38 9.20 -2.05
CA ARG A 59 -27.66 10.43 -1.69
C ARG A 59 -26.29 10.13 -1.08
N SER A 60 -26.19 9.07 -0.29
CA SER A 60 -24.92 8.63 0.31
C SER A 60 -23.98 8.07 -0.76
N ASP A 61 -24.49 7.29 -1.70
CA ASP A 61 -23.75 6.77 -2.85
C ASP A 61 -23.24 7.91 -3.73
N ALA A 62 -24.10 8.86 -4.09
CA ALA A 62 -23.69 10.07 -4.81
C ALA A 62 -22.66 10.91 -4.03
N PHE A 63 -22.82 11.03 -2.71
CA PHE A 63 -21.85 11.70 -1.85
C PHE A 63 -20.49 10.98 -1.89
N LEU A 64 -20.50 9.65 -1.83
CA LEU A 64 -19.29 8.85 -2.00
C LEU A 64 -18.75 9.08 -3.40
N VAL A 65 -19.42 8.76 -4.50
CA VAL A 65 -18.88 8.98 -5.86
C VAL A 65 -18.35 10.41 -6.11
N THR A 66 -19.02 11.45 -5.60
CA THR A 66 -18.61 12.84 -5.86
C THR A 66 -17.50 13.37 -4.95
N ARG A 67 -17.35 12.84 -3.74
CA ARG A 67 -16.27 13.23 -2.82
C ARG A 67 -15.17 12.19 -2.68
N PHE A 68 -15.43 10.95 -3.10
CA PHE A 68 -14.60 9.76 -2.91
C PHE A 68 -13.55 9.53 -3.98
N VAL A 69 -13.71 10.17 -5.12
CA VAL A 69 -12.75 10.09 -6.23
C VAL A 69 -11.57 11.05 -6.06
N HIS A 70 -11.49 11.83 -4.98
CA HIS A 70 -10.47 12.87 -4.83
C HIS A 70 -9.87 12.88 -3.43
N SER A 71 -8.65 12.34 -3.31
CA SER A 71 -7.43 12.89 -2.65
C SER A 71 -7.52 13.61 -1.28
N GLU A 72 -8.57 14.33 -0.96
CA GLU A 72 -8.66 15.20 0.20
C GLU A 72 -8.78 14.47 1.55
N TRP A 73 -9.12 13.18 1.60
CA TRP A 73 -9.28 12.44 2.87
C TRP A 73 -8.10 11.61 3.33
N ALA A 74 -7.02 11.56 2.56
CA ALA A 74 -5.71 11.21 3.11
C ALA A 74 -5.24 12.23 4.18
N LYS A 75 -5.97 13.35 4.35
CA LYS A 75 -5.83 14.29 5.47
C LYS A 75 -6.70 13.93 6.68
N GLU A 76 -7.62 12.98 6.57
CA GLU A 76 -8.50 12.56 7.67
C GLU A 76 -7.90 11.39 8.45
N GLU A 77 -8.21 11.29 9.74
CA GLU A 77 -7.72 10.21 10.59
C GLU A 77 -8.18 8.84 10.06
N ARG A 78 -7.31 7.82 10.15
CA ARG A 78 -7.56 6.41 9.74
C ARG A 78 -8.97 5.88 10.06
N LYS A 79 -9.53 6.24 11.21
CA LYS A 79 -10.86 5.79 11.66
C LYS A 79 -12.00 6.30 10.78
N VAL A 80 -11.86 7.50 10.21
CA VAL A 80 -12.85 8.13 9.33
C VAL A 80 -12.82 7.46 7.97
N TYR A 81 -11.63 7.19 7.43
CA TYR A 81 -11.45 6.41 6.20
C TYR A 81 -12.12 5.04 6.30
N LEU A 82 -11.85 4.29 7.38
CA LEU A 82 -12.48 2.98 7.61
C LEU A 82 -14.02 3.04 7.65
N ALA A 83 -14.59 4.10 8.24
CA ALA A 83 -16.03 4.28 8.28
C ALA A 83 -16.65 4.50 6.89
N HIS A 84 -15.96 5.23 6.00
CA HIS A 84 -16.40 5.43 4.61
C HIS A 84 -16.28 4.15 3.78
N CYS A 85 -15.16 3.44 3.89
CA CYS A 85 -15.01 2.14 3.24
C CYS A 85 -16.12 1.16 3.64
N TYR A 86 -16.53 1.19 4.91
CA TYR A 86 -17.62 0.36 5.37
C TYR A 86 -18.96 0.75 4.73
N LEU A 87 -19.23 2.05 4.57
CA LEU A 87 -20.47 2.52 3.95
C LEU A 87 -20.52 2.14 2.47
N MET A 88 -19.43 2.34 1.73
CA MET A 88 -19.33 1.90 0.33
C MET A 88 -19.63 0.42 0.19
N ARG A 89 -19.03 -0.43 1.03
CA ARG A 89 -19.30 -1.86 1.03
C ARG A 89 -20.80 -2.15 1.22
N LEU A 90 -21.43 -1.56 2.23
CA LEU A 90 -22.86 -1.80 2.51
C LEU A 90 -23.76 -1.31 1.37
N ILE A 91 -23.42 -0.18 0.76
CA ILE A 91 -24.12 0.35 -0.42
C ILE A 91 -23.97 -0.61 -1.59
N ARG A 92 -22.76 -1.10 -1.87
CA ARG A 92 -22.53 -2.11 -2.93
C ARG A 92 -23.30 -3.40 -2.66
N GLU A 93 -23.25 -3.93 -1.44
CA GLU A 93 -24.01 -5.13 -1.03
C GLU A 93 -25.51 -4.94 -1.27
N ARG A 94 -26.04 -3.74 -1.00
CA ARG A 94 -27.45 -3.38 -1.29
C ARG A 94 -27.71 -3.15 -2.78
N ASN A 95 -26.73 -2.60 -3.50
CA ASN A 95 -26.80 -2.21 -4.90
C ASN A 95 -26.28 -3.29 -5.86
N VAL A 96 -26.03 -4.54 -5.44
CA VAL A 96 -25.65 -5.65 -6.34
C VAL A 96 -26.78 -5.91 -7.36
N ARG A 97 -26.76 -5.08 -8.41
CA ARG A 97 -27.58 -5.04 -9.61
C ARG A 97 -26.97 -4.16 -10.72
N ASP A 98 -25.75 -3.66 -10.57
CA ASP A 98 -25.02 -3.04 -11.69
C ASP A 98 -23.52 -3.44 -11.69
N PRO A 99 -23.06 -4.23 -12.67
CA PRO A 99 -21.66 -4.64 -12.80
C PRO A 99 -20.70 -3.58 -13.35
N PHE A 100 -21.15 -2.36 -13.69
CA PHE A 100 -20.35 -1.40 -14.46
C PHE A 100 -19.84 -0.17 -13.70
N ALA A 101 -20.07 -0.06 -12.39
CA ALA A 101 -19.62 1.09 -11.63
C ALA A 101 -18.26 0.82 -10.94
N LEU A 102 -17.20 1.53 -11.38
CA LEU A 102 -15.96 1.84 -10.62
C LEU A 102 -14.85 0.78 -10.52
N GLU A 103 -14.36 0.22 -11.64
CA GLU A 103 -13.29 -0.81 -11.56
C GLU A 103 -11.89 -0.33 -11.11
N ASN A 104 -11.57 0.97 -11.17
CA ASN A 104 -10.20 1.45 -10.93
C ASN A 104 -9.97 2.02 -9.51
N ASP A 105 -10.82 2.92 -9.01
CA ASP A 105 -10.66 3.49 -7.65
C ASP A 105 -10.86 2.43 -6.56
N ASP A 106 -11.80 1.50 -6.78
CA ASP A 106 -12.12 0.41 -5.86
C ASP A 106 -10.91 -0.48 -5.55
N GLN A 107 -10.02 -0.69 -6.53
CA GLN A 107 -8.83 -1.49 -6.33
C GLN A 107 -7.80 -0.82 -5.42
N GLU A 108 -7.65 0.50 -5.52
CA GLU A 108 -6.71 1.28 -4.71
C GLU A 108 -7.18 1.37 -3.25
N ASP A 109 -8.49 1.53 -3.01
CA ASP A 109 -9.04 1.51 -1.66
C ASP A 109 -9.00 0.13 -1.02
N ILE A 110 -9.31 -0.92 -1.79
CA ILE A 110 -9.19 -2.29 -1.30
C ILE A 110 -7.72 -2.61 -0.98
N ALA A 111 -6.77 -2.15 -1.81
CA ALA A 111 -5.34 -2.32 -1.57
C ALA A 111 -4.88 -1.57 -0.31
N THR A 112 -5.33 -0.33 -0.15
CA THR A 112 -5.05 0.50 1.03
C THR A 112 -5.60 -0.15 2.30
N LEU A 113 -6.86 -0.59 2.27
CA LEU A 113 -7.46 -1.35 3.36
C LEU A 113 -6.58 -2.55 3.67
N ARG A 114 -6.37 -3.48 2.74
CA ARG A 114 -5.52 -4.67 2.94
C ARG A 114 -4.20 -4.33 3.62
N ARG A 115 -3.54 -3.26 3.18
CA ARG A 115 -2.29 -2.80 3.78
C ARG A 115 -2.45 -2.36 5.24
N LEU A 116 -3.52 -1.66 5.59
CA LEU A 116 -3.85 -1.27 6.97
C LEU A 116 -4.14 -2.48 7.89
N ALA A 117 -4.50 -3.68 7.38
CA ALA A 117 -4.57 -4.91 8.21
C ALA A 117 -3.22 -5.64 8.31
N GLY A 118 -2.16 -5.08 7.74
CA GLY A 118 -0.84 -5.71 7.75
C GLY A 118 -0.62 -6.71 6.63
N ILE A 119 -1.47 -6.73 5.60
CA ILE A 119 -1.16 -7.48 4.37
C ILE A 119 -0.16 -6.65 3.56
N LEU A 120 1.04 -7.19 3.33
CA LEU A 120 2.08 -6.51 2.57
C LEU A 120 1.66 -6.33 1.11
N PRO A 121 2.01 -5.20 0.46
CA PRO A 121 1.82 -5.02 -0.97
C PRO A 121 2.56 -6.10 -1.76
N GLN A 122 2.16 -6.32 -3.01
CA GLN A 122 2.80 -7.29 -3.88
C GLN A 122 3.36 -6.61 -5.13
N ILE A 123 4.56 -7.02 -5.52
CA ILE A 123 5.23 -6.59 -6.76
C ILE A 123 5.56 -7.82 -7.60
N ASP A 124 5.32 -7.72 -8.90
CA ASP A 124 5.72 -8.74 -9.88
C ASP A 124 6.99 -8.29 -10.61
N ILE A 125 8.01 -9.14 -10.58
CA ILE A 125 9.30 -8.92 -11.23
C ILE A 125 9.55 -10.10 -12.17
N GLY A 126 9.46 -9.86 -13.47
CA GLY A 126 9.69 -10.90 -14.49
C GLY A 126 8.76 -12.12 -14.35
N GLY A 127 7.53 -11.93 -13.90
CA GLY A 127 6.57 -13.02 -13.65
C GLY A 127 6.70 -13.73 -12.30
N THR A 128 7.61 -13.28 -11.44
CA THR A 128 7.76 -13.76 -10.07
C THR A 128 7.15 -12.74 -9.10
N ALA A 129 6.24 -13.21 -8.23
CA ALA A 129 5.57 -12.36 -7.26
C ALA A 129 6.33 -12.31 -5.93
N TYR A 130 6.47 -11.09 -5.40
CA TYR A 130 7.11 -10.79 -4.11
C TYR A 130 6.18 -9.98 -3.22
N HIS A 131 6.24 -10.22 -1.92
CA HIS A 131 5.75 -9.28 -0.92
C HIS A 131 6.76 -8.14 -0.74
N VAL A 132 6.28 -6.90 -0.72
CA VAL A 132 7.05 -5.71 -0.40
C VAL A 132 7.05 -5.53 1.12
N ASP A 133 8.16 -5.84 1.79
CA ASP A 133 8.35 -5.55 3.21
C ASP A 133 9.26 -4.33 3.37
N TRP A 134 8.66 -3.15 3.32
CA TRP A 134 9.41 -1.89 3.44
C TRP A 134 10.03 -1.69 4.83
N GLU A 135 9.40 -2.20 5.89
CA GLU A 135 9.93 -2.09 7.25
C GLU A 135 11.22 -2.89 7.41
N ALA A 136 11.30 -4.08 6.78
CA ALA A 136 12.50 -4.89 6.72
C ALA A 136 13.46 -4.54 5.57
N ARG A 137 13.02 -3.70 4.62
CA ARG A 137 13.71 -3.39 3.35
C ARG A 137 13.98 -4.63 2.50
N GLU A 138 12.99 -5.51 2.40
CA GLU A 138 13.09 -6.76 1.67
C GLU A 138 11.93 -6.94 0.69
N LEU A 139 12.23 -7.49 -0.50
CA LEU A 139 11.22 -8.14 -1.34
C LEU A 139 11.27 -9.64 -1.05
N ARG A 140 10.17 -10.22 -0.56
CA ARG A 140 10.10 -11.62 -0.15
C ARG A 140 9.31 -12.44 -1.15
N GLU A 141 9.95 -13.41 -1.79
CA GLU A 141 9.30 -14.22 -2.81
C GLU A 141 8.13 -15.01 -2.22
N ILE A 142 6.95 -14.93 -2.85
CA ILE A 142 5.73 -15.57 -2.34
C ILE A 142 5.83 -17.09 -2.46
N ALA A 143 6.38 -17.58 -3.57
CA ALA A 143 6.50 -19.02 -3.83
C ALA A 143 7.64 -19.68 -3.05
N ASN A 144 8.66 -18.91 -2.66
CA ASN A 144 9.84 -19.39 -1.95
C ASN A 144 10.24 -18.41 -0.84
N PRO A 145 9.78 -18.62 0.41
CA PRO A 145 10.06 -17.68 1.51
C PRO A 145 11.54 -17.48 1.86
N ALA A 146 12.44 -18.35 1.39
CA ALA A 146 13.88 -18.16 1.53
C ALA A 146 14.46 -17.20 0.47
N GLY A 147 13.77 -17.04 -0.66
CA GLY A 147 14.11 -16.09 -1.72
C GLY A 147 13.76 -14.68 -1.28
N LYS A 148 14.80 -13.86 -1.09
CA LYS A 148 14.64 -12.45 -0.72
C LYS A 148 15.59 -11.57 -1.50
N ILE A 149 15.18 -10.32 -1.72
CA ILE A 149 15.98 -9.27 -2.34
C ILE A 149 16.07 -8.13 -1.33
N ASP A 150 17.29 -7.72 -0.97
CA ASP A 150 17.51 -6.59 -0.06
C ASP A 150 17.44 -5.28 -0.86
N ILE A 151 16.48 -4.42 -0.53
CA ILE A 151 16.27 -3.12 -1.19
C ILE A 151 17.43 -2.18 -0.88
N ASN A 152 18.09 -2.31 0.28
CA ASN A 152 19.24 -1.46 0.63
C ASN A 152 20.49 -1.77 -0.22
N ALA A 153 20.53 -2.93 -0.88
CA ALA A 153 21.59 -3.28 -1.82
C ALA A 153 21.33 -2.75 -3.23
N MET A 154 20.23 -2.01 -3.44
CA MET A 154 19.90 -1.33 -4.69
C MET A 154 20.27 0.16 -4.61
N GLU A 155 20.54 0.76 -5.76
CA GLU A 155 20.91 2.17 -5.87
C GLU A 155 19.68 3.00 -6.26
N LEU A 156 19.54 4.19 -5.68
CA LEU A 156 18.52 5.12 -6.13
C LEU A 156 18.93 5.68 -7.49
N ASN A 157 18.03 5.62 -8.48
CA ASN A 157 18.35 6.07 -9.82
C ASN A 157 18.54 7.60 -9.91
N TYR A 158 19.00 8.08 -11.08
CA TYR A 158 19.30 9.50 -11.29
C TYR A 158 18.08 10.42 -11.09
N PHE A 159 16.89 9.95 -11.50
CA PHE A 159 15.64 10.70 -11.37
C PHE A 159 15.03 10.65 -9.96
N LYS A 160 15.58 9.79 -9.08
CA LYS A 160 15.10 9.52 -7.73
C LYS A 160 13.65 9.03 -7.67
N ASP A 161 13.21 8.37 -8.74
CA ASP A 161 11.86 7.80 -8.88
C ASP A 161 11.86 6.26 -8.82
N GLY A 162 13.02 5.63 -8.55
CA GLY A 162 13.08 4.20 -8.33
C GLY A 162 14.45 3.71 -7.87
N TYR A 163 14.46 2.44 -7.47
CA TYR A 163 15.67 1.71 -7.13
C TYR A 163 16.09 0.82 -8.28
N GLU A 164 17.39 0.79 -8.55
CA GLU A 164 18.01 0.07 -9.64
C GLU A 164 19.13 -0.84 -9.12
N ALA A 165 19.19 -2.06 -9.65
CA ALA A 165 20.27 -3.00 -9.39
C ALA A 165 20.39 -4.01 -10.52
N LEU A 166 21.56 -4.63 -10.64
CA LEU A 166 21.69 -5.79 -11.50
C LEU A 166 21.00 -7.00 -10.84
N TYR A 167 20.25 -7.74 -11.63
CA TYR A 167 19.41 -8.85 -11.19
C TYR A 167 19.58 -10.02 -12.13
N ASN A 168 19.85 -11.20 -11.57
CA ASN A 168 19.89 -12.43 -12.33
C ASN A 168 18.53 -13.12 -12.27
N SER A 169 17.90 -13.27 -13.43
CA SER A 169 16.55 -13.83 -13.54
C SER A 169 16.49 -15.35 -13.34
N ALA A 170 17.63 -16.05 -13.50
CA ALA A 170 17.71 -17.50 -13.31
C ALA A 170 17.75 -17.89 -11.83
N ASP A 171 18.54 -17.18 -11.01
CA ASP A 171 18.66 -17.42 -9.56
C ASP A 171 17.72 -16.54 -8.73
N ARG A 172 17.12 -15.51 -9.34
CA ARG A 172 16.21 -14.54 -8.73
C ARG A 172 16.86 -13.72 -7.61
N GLN A 173 18.12 -13.35 -7.81
CA GLN A 173 18.92 -12.60 -6.84
C GLN A 173 19.59 -11.38 -7.47
N LEU A 174 20.01 -10.45 -6.61
CA LEU A 174 20.84 -9.33 -7.06
C LEU A 174 22.21 -9.84 -7.48
N TYR A 175 22.68 -9.35 -8.62
CA TYR A 175 23.95 -9.72 -9.20
C TYR A 175 25.02 -8.69 -8.83
N ALA A 176 26.03 -9.13 -8.07
CA ALA A 176 27.21 -8.30 -7.79
C ALA A 176 28.24 -8.45 -8.91
N VAL A 177 28.61 -7.34 -9.55
CA VAL A 177 29.68 -7.34 -10.56
C VAL A 177 30.99 -7.74 -9.91
N GLN A 178 31.62 -8.80 -10.43
CA GLN A 178 32.95 -9.21 -9.96
C GLN A 178 34.03 -8.33 -10.58
N ALA A 179 35.02 -7.96 -9.76
CA ALA A 179 36.15 -7.16 -10.20
C ALA A 179 36.88 -7.87 -11.36
N GLY A 180 37.01 -7.18 -12.50
CA GLY A 180 37.64 -7.71 -13.71
C GLY A 180 36.70 -8.42 -14.68
N SER A 181 35.38 -8.50 -14.40
CA SER A 181 34.41 -9.02 -15.37
C SER A 181 34.24 -8.04 -16.53
N THR A 182 34.45 -8.50 -17.76
CA THR A 182 34.24 -7.72 -18.99
C THR A 182 32.88 -7.97 -19.64
N GLU A 183 32.17 -9.00 -19.18
CA GLU A 183 30.87 -9.41 -19.72
C GLU A 183 29.90 -9.71 -18.58
N LEU A 184 28.61 -9.48 -18.84
CA LEU A 184 27.52 -9.94 -17.99
C LEU A 184 27.03 -11.30 -18.46
N PRO A 185 26.62 -12.19 -17.53
CA PRO A 185 25.86 -13.38 -17.89
C PRO A 185 24.57 -13.02 -18.65
N PRO A 186 24.09 -13.88 -19.55
CA PRO A 186 22.93 -13.60 -20.40
C PRO A 186 21.62 -13.42 -19.63
N ASP A 187 21.54 -13.96 -18.40
CA ASP A 187 20.36 -13.89 -17.54
C ASP A 187 20.38 -12.69 -16.58
N VAL A 188 21.37 -11.79 -16.70
CA VAL A 188 21.50 -10.58 -15.89
C VAL A 188 20.86 -9.37 -16.59
N PHE A 189 19.98 -8.70 -15.86
CA PHE A 189 19.21 -7.55 -16.28
C PHE A 189 19.40 -6.39 -15.31
N LEU A 190 19.12 -5.16 -15.76
CA LEU A 190 18.89 -4.03 -14.87
C LEU A 190 17.45 -4.15 -14.37
N LEU A 191 17.31 -4.44 -13.07
CA LEU A 191 16.05 -4.38 -12.36
C LEU A 191 15.81 -2.94 -11.93
N HIS A 192 14.63 -2.43 -12.29
CA HIS A 192 14.09 -1.20 -11.74
C HIS A 192 12.81 -1.51 -10.96
N ILE A 193 12.72 -1.01 -9.73
CA ILE A 193 11.49 -1.01 -8.94
C ILE A 193 11.13 0.42 -8.54
N PRO A 194 9.84 0.72 -8.32
CA PRO A 194 9.43 2.05 -7.85
C PRO A 194 10.12 2.44 -6.54
N TYR A 195 10.19 3.74 -6.28
CA TYR A 195 10.69 4.27 -5.01
C TYR A 195 9.73 4.03 -3.84
N GLU A 196 10.14 4.41 -2.63
CA GLU A 196 9.49 3.98 -1.40
C GLU A 196 8.02 4.32 -1.26
N MET A 197 7.62 5.52 -1.71
CA MET A 197 6.24 5.97 -1.54
C MET A 197 5.31 5.23 -2.51
N GLU A 198 5.82 4.72 -3.64
CA GLU A 198 5.02 3.88 -4.54
C GLU A 198 5.02 2.40 -4.11
N LEU A 199 6.09 1.93 -3.47
CA LEU A 199 6.19 0.55 -2.99
C LEU A 199 5.28 0.27 -1.78
N ASP A 200 5.39 1.09 -0.73
CA ASP A 200 4.59 0.95 0.49
C ASP A 200 4.41 2.31 1.19
N PRO A 201 3.51 3.17 0.69
CA PRO A 201 3.27 4.51 1.25
C PRO A 201 2.88 4.47 2.72
N VAL A 202 2.20 3.40 3.15
CA VAL A 202 1.76 3.21 4.54
C VAL A 202 2.95 2.93 5.46
N ALA A 203 3.86 2.02 5.05
CA ALA A 203 5.07 1.76 5.85
C ALA A 203 5.99 2.98 5.91
N VAL A 204 6.14 3.73 4.82
CA VAL A 204 6.93 4.98 4.81
C VAL A 204 6.33 6.02 5.76
N ALA A 205 5.00 6.13 5.83
CA ALA A 205 4.34 7.00 6.79
C ALA A 205 4.65 6.61 8.24
N ARG A 206 4.56 5.31 8.56
CA ARG A 206 4.89 4.77 9.90
C ARG A 206 6.34 5.01 10.28
N GLU A 207 7.28 4.77 9.37
CA GLU A 207 8.71 5.03 9.57
C GLU A 207 8.97 6.49 9.94
N ARG A 208 8.22 7.43 9.34
CA ARG A 208 8.32 8.87 9.62
C ARG A 208 7.48 9.32 10.83
N GLY A 209 6.80 8.40 11.52
CA GLY A 209 5.94 8.71 12.66
C GLY A 209 4.69 9.52 12.28
N LEU A 210 4.23 9.40 11.03
CA LEU A 210 3.03 10.07 10.51
C LEU A 210 1.81 9.13 10.57
N ASP A 211 0.63 9.68 10.29
CA ASP A 211 -0.58 8.87 10.11
C ASP A 211 -0.41 7.89 8.93
N ASP A 212 -0.90 6.66 9.06
CA ASP A 212 -0.79 5.60 8.04
C ASP A 212 -1.22 6.06 6.63
N LEU A 213 -2.11 7.05 6.52
CA LEU A 213 -2.63 7.58 5.26
C LEU A 213 -1.90 8.82 4.74
N ALA A 214 -0.86 9.30 5.44
CA ALA A 214 -0.21 10.59 5.15
C ALA A 214 0.32 10.71 3.70
N PHE A 215 0.72 9.60 3.08
CA PHE A 215 1.22 9.56 1.70
C PHE A 215 0.25 8.98 0.68
N THR A 216 -0.86 8.36 1.12
CA THR A 216 -1.77 7.64 0.21
C THR A 216 -2.51 8.57 -0.75
N ASN A 217 -2.50 9.88 -0.48
CA ASN A 217 -3.04 10.91 -1.37
C ASN A 217 -2.31 11.00 -2.72
N GLY A 218 -0.98 11.19 -2.65
CA GLY A 218 -0.13 11.35 -3.82
C GLY A 218 0.39 10.01 -4.33
N HIS A 219 0.36 8.99 -3.46
CA HIS A 219 0.90 7.67 -3.69
C HIS A 219 -0.08 6.63 -3.15
N PRO A 220 -1.22 6.39 -3.83
CA PRO A 220 -2.18 5.37 -3.40
C PRO A 220 -1.51 3.99 -3.37
N VAL A 221 -1.96 3.12 -2.45
CA VAL A 221 -1.44 1.75 -2.38
C VAL A 221 -1.89 1.02 -3.65
N ARG A 222 -0.92 0.52 -4.43
CA ARG A 222 -1.20 -0.18 -5.68
C ARG A 222 -1.27 -1.70 -5.47
N SER A 223 -2.25 -2.37 -6.08
CA SER A 223 -2.40 -3.83 -6.04
C SER A 223 -1.61 -4.57 -7.14
N ASN A 224 -1.02 -3.85 -8.08
CA ASN A 224 -0.40 -4.38 -9.29
C ASN A 224 0.98 -3.79 -9.56
N LEU A 225 1.81 -3.60 -8.51
CA LEU A 225 3.17 -3.10 -8.68
C LEU A 225 3.95 -4.00 -9.64
N LYS A 226 4.74 -3.38 -10.51
CA LYS A 226 5.61 -4.05 -11.47
C LYS A 226 7.04 -3.57 -11.28
N GLY A 227 7.97 -4.51 -11.20
CA GLY A 227 9.38 -4.24 -11.46
C GLY A 227 9.68 -4.51 -12.93
N TYR A 228 10.55 -3.68 -13.49
CA TYR A 228 10.94 -3.76 -14.89
C TYR A 228 12.34 -4.35 -15.02
N LEU A 229 12.51 -5.25 -15.98
CA LEU A 229 13.79 -5.84 -16.33
C LEU A 229 14.21 -5.31 -17.70
N TRP A 230 15.34 -4.62 -17.74
CA TRP A 230 15.94 -4.12 -18.98
C TRP A 230 17.24 -4.84 -19.28
N PHE A 231 17.49 -5.09 -20.57
CA PHE A 231 18.79 -5.59 -21.00
C PHE A 231 19.86 -4.51 -20.77
N VAL A 232 21.01 -4.93 -20.25
CA VAL A 232 22.15 -4.06 -20.00
C VAL A 232 23.19 -4.35 -21.07
N ASP A 233 23.55 -3.33 -21.86
CA ASP A 233 24.67 -3.43 -22.77
C ASP A 233 26.01 -3.11 -22.07
N GLN A 234 27.13 -3.39 -22.75
CA GLN A 234 28.46 -3.14 -22.20
C GLN A 234 28.75 -1.65 -21.93
N ALA A 235 28.08 -0.74 -22.64
CA ALA A 235 28.26 0.70 -22.43
C ALA A 235 27.61 1.15 -21.12
N THR A 236 26.42 0.62 -20.79
CA THR A 236 25.74 0.87 -19.51
C THR A 236 26.54 0.33 -18.32
N LEU A 237 27.11 -0.87 -18.43
CA LEU A 237 27.99 -1.46 -17.41
C LEU A 237 29.20 -0.60 -17.04
N SER A 238 29.83 0.01 -18.05
CA SER A 238 31.01 0.86 -17.87
C SER A 238 30.68 2.16 -17.12
N GLN A 239 29.44 2.64 -17.23
CA GLN A 239 28.97 3.82 -16.49
C GLN A 239 28.64 3.46 -15.03
N MET A 240 28.03 2.31 -14.78
CA MET A 240 27.68 1.86 -13.42
C MET A 240 28.91 1.51 -12.58
N SER A 241 29.94 0.90 -13.17
CA SER A 241 31.21 0.56 -12.50
C SER A 241 32.10 1.76 -12.16
N SER A 242 31.74 2.96 -12.63
CA SER A 242 32.51 4.20 -12.39
C SER A 242 31.98 5.05 -11.23
N GLN A 243 30.89 4.64 -10.57
CA GLN A 243 30.49 5.23 -9.29
C GLN A 243 31.35 4.68 -8.15
N PRO A 244 32.00 5.53 -7.34
CA PRO A 244 32.83 5.04 -6.24
C PRO A 244 31.98 4.31 -5.19
N GLN A 245 32.25 3.01 -5.00
CA GLN A 245 31.79 2.24 -3.85
C GLN A 245 32.53 2.67 -2.56
N ASP A 246 32.46 3.93 -2.19
CA ASP A 246 33.11 4.46 -0.99
C ASP A 246 32.11 5.23 -0.14
N GLU A 247 31.33 4.51 0.67
CA GLU A 247 30.77 5.07 1.93
C GLU A 247 30.29 4.03 2.97
N ALA A 248 30.37 2.72 2.70
CA ALA A 248 29.89 1.69 3.63
C ALA A 248 30.88 1.22 4.73
N GLN A 249 32.10 1.79 4.85
CA GLN A 249 33.08 1.33 5.85
C GLN A 249 33.59 2.39 6.85
N ALA A 250 33.04 3.61 6.86
CA ALA A 250 33.55 4.68 7.75
C ALA A 250 32.90 4.77 9.15
N GLN A 251 31.80 4.06 9.44
CA GLN A 251 31.10 4.18 10.75
C GLN A 251 31.39 3.06 11.75
N GLY A 252 32.35 2.18 11.47
CA GLY A 252 32.66 1.01 12.30
C GLY A 252 34.01 1.06 13.03
N ARG A 253 34.52 2.23 13.48
CA ARG A 253 35.73 2.30 14.32
C ARG A 253 35.95 3.69 14.92
N ARG A 254 35.23 4.03 15.99
CA ARG A 254 35.69 4.99 17.02
C ARG A 254 34.69 5.05 18.18
N THR A 255 34.97 4.29 19.23
CA THR A 255 34.84 4.69 20.64
C THR A 255 35.45 3.56 21.48
N GLY A 256 36.75 3.68 21.68
CA GLY A 256 37.54 2.83 22.56
C GLY A 256 38.64 3.68 23.15
N ARG A 257 38.30 4.48 24.16
CA ARG A 257 39.17 4.84 25.28
C ARG A 257 38.38 5.54 26.37
#